data_AF-A0A2V7R3N5-F1
#
_entry.id   AF-A0A2V7R3N5-F1
#
_cell.length_a   1.000
_cell.length_b   1.000
_cell.length_c   1.000
_cell.angle_alpha   90.00
_cell.angle_beta   90.00
_cell.angle_gamma   90.00
#
_symmetry.space_group_name_H-M   'P 1'
#
loop_
_entity.id
_entity.type
_entity.pdbx_description
1 polymer ?
#
loop_
_entity_poly.entity_id
_entity_poly.type
_entity_poly.pdbx_seq_one_letter_code
_entity_poly.pdbx_strand_id
1 'polypeptide(L)'
;MASAQTATVVCPFCETLNRVDLARIEQHPKCGKCGKPIRLDRPIAISDASFERVTTDSTVPVVVDFYADWCGPCKIMAPLLDDVARRRAGQILVTKLDTDRNPAAGTRFGVRGIPTLIAFRDGKEVARRVGAVPPAELEAFLNSI
;
A
#
# COMPACT_ATOMS: atom_id res chain seq x y z
N MET A 1 -12.93 24.20 0.20
CA MET A 1 -12.53 23.41 -0.99
C MET A 1 -12.06 22.05 -0.46
N ALA A 2 -12.72 20.94 -0.79
CA ALA A 2 -12.22 19.63 -0.40
C ALA A 2 -10.86 19.39 -1.08
N SER A 3 -9.81 19.13 -0.29
CA SER A 3 -8.50 18.77 -0.84
C SER A 3 -8.67 17.55 -1.75
N ALA A 4 -8.11 17.62 -2.97
CA ALA A 4 -8.15 16.51 -3.90
C ALA A 4 -7.44 15.29 -3.27
N GLN A 5 -8.15 14.17 -3.16
CA GLN A 5 -7.58 12.91 -2.67
C GLN A 5 -6.71 12.33 -3.78
N THR A 6 -5.40 12.41 -3.64
CA THR A 6 -4.46 11.88 -4.63
C THR A 6 -3.54 10.84 -4.02
N ALA A 7 -3.19 9.81 -4.79
CA ALA A 7 -2.20 8.82 -4.42
C ALA A 7 -1.07 8.79 -5.45
N THR A 8 0.15 8.65 -4.97
CA THR A 8 1.32 8.34 -5.80
C THR A 8 1.47 6.82 -5.86
N VAL A 9 1.37 6.26 -7.06
CA VAL A 9 1.27 4.81 -7.27
C VAL A 9 2.26 4.31 -8.32
N VAL A 10 2.85 3.16 -8.05
CA VAL A 10 3.74 2.46 -8.98
C VAL A 10 2.89 1.74 -10.03
N CYS A 11 3.19 1.96 -11.31
CA CYS A 11 2.57 1.20 -12.38
C CYS A 11 3.05 -0.26 -12.33
N PRO A 12 2.15 -1.26 -12.25
CA PRO A 12 2.55 -2.67 -12.11
C PRO A 12 3.17 -3.28 -13.37
N PHE A 13 3.28 -2.51 -14.46
CA PHE A 13 3.78 -2.99 -15.75
C PHE A 13 5.08 -2.35 -16.21
N CYS A 14 5.36 -1.11 -15.79
CA CYS A 14 6.54 -0.36 -16.23
C CYS A 14 7.17 0.44 -15.09
N GLU A 15 6.70 0.23 -13.86
CA GLU A 15 7.22 0.77 -12.60
C GLU A 15 7.21 2.30 -12.48
N THR A 16 6.68 2.99 -13.49
CA THR A 16 6.58 4.44 -13.48
C THR A 16 5.63 4.89 -12.37
N LEU A 17 6.06 5.89 -11.60
CA LEU A 17 5.20 6.54 -10.62
C LEU A 17 4.17 7.41 -11.34
N ASN A 18 2.92 7.28 -10.92
CA ASN A 18 1.81 8.07 -11.43
C ASN A 18 1.13 8.74 -10.24
N ARG A 19 0.73 9.99 -10.42
CA ARG A 19 -0.19 10.65 -9.50
C ARG A 19 -1.60 10.39 -9.96
N VAL A 20 -2.41 9.75 -9.13
CA VAL A 20 -3.78 9.36 -9.45
C VAL A 20 -4.76 10.15 -8.59
N ASP A 21 -5.77 10.74 -9.24
CA ASP A 21 -6.93 11.33 -8.56
C ASP A 21 -7.89 10.23 -8.13
N LEU A 22 -7.97 10.01 -6.82
CA LEU A 22 -8.78 8.99 -6.20
C LEU A 22 -10.28 9.34 -6.21
N ALA A 23 -10.66 10.58 -6.46
CA ALA A 23 -12.07 10.90 -6.69
C ALA A 23 -12.57 10.38 -8.05
N ARG A 24 -11.66 9.91 -8.92
CA ARG A 24 -11.95 9.50 -10.30
C ARG A 24 -11.53 8.06 -10.59
N ILE A 25 -11.41 7.19 -9.57
CA ILE A 25 -10.96 5.79 -9.80
C ILE A 25 -11.83 5.03 -10.80
N GLU A 26 -13.13 5.31 -10.83
CA GLU A 26 -14.11 4.69 -11.74
C GLU A 26 -13.83 5.01 -13.22
N GLN A 27 -13.01 6.03 -13.50
CA GLN A 27 -12.58 6.36 -14.86
C GLN A 27 -11.42 5.47 -15.32
N HIS A 28 -11.04 4.45 -14.54
CA HIS A 28 -10.00 3.48 -14.87
C HIS A 28 -8.68 4.17 -15.24
N PRO A 29 -8.02 4.87 -14.30
CA PRO A 29 -6.83 5.66 -14.57
C PRO A 29 -5.76 4.82 -15.25
N LYS A 30 -5.10 5.41 -16.25
CA LYS A 30 -4.04 4.78 -17.03
C LYS A 30 -2.68 5.35 -16.65
N CYS A 31 -1.64 4.52 -16.77
CA CYS A 31 -0.28 4.98 -16.62
C CYS A 31 0.08 5.98 -17.72
N GLY A 32 0.63 7.13 -17.34
CA GLY A 32 1.05 8.19 -18.29
C GLY A 32 2.22 7.80 -19.19
N LYS A 33 2.99 6.75 -18.85
CA LYS A 33 4.11 6.25 -19.67
C LYS A 33 3.71 5.12 -20.61
N CYS A 34 3.09 4.06 -20.10
CA CYS A 34 2.81 2.86 -20.89
C CYS A 34 1.34 2.68 -21.30
N GLY A 35 0.44 3.57 -20.87
CA GLY A 35 -1.00 3.54 -21.20
C GLY A 35 -1.80 2.40 -20.57
N LYS A 36 -1.15 1.45 -19.89
CA LYS A 36 -1.81 0.33 -19.19
C LYS A 36 -2.58 0.82 -17.95
N PRO A 37 -3.66 0.10 -17.54
CA PRO A 37 -4.46 0.49 -16.40
C PRO A 37 -3.66 0.47 -15.09
N ILE A 38 -3.87 1.49 -14.24
CA ILE A 38 -3.44 1.47 -12.85
C ILE A 38 -4.45 0.63 -12.06
N ARG A 39 -3.94 -0.32 -11.29
CA ARG A 39 -4.73 -1.30 -10.53
C ARG A 39 -4.74 -0.89 -9.06
N LEU A 40 -5.81 -0.21 -8.64
CA LEU A 40 -6.06 0.16 -7.24
C LEU A 40 -6.95 -0.87 -6.51
N ASP A 41 -7.40 -1.92 -7.22
CA ASP A 41 -8.27 -2.99 -6.74
C ASP A 41 -7.51 -4.10 -5.97
N ARG A 42 -6.25 -3.87 -5.62
CA ARG A 42 -5.34 -4.84 -4.96
C ARG A 42 -4.11 -4.11 -4.40
N PRO A 43 -3.35 -4.70 -3.47
CA PRO A 43 -2.09 -4.15 -3.00
C PRO A 43 -1.10 -3.93 -4.14
N ILE A 44 -0.60 -2.69 -4.24
CA ILE A 44 0.41 -2.33 -5.24
C ILE A 44 1.79 -2.70 -4.70
N ALA A 45 2.55 -3.48 -5.47
CA ALA A 45 3.94 -3.76 -5.15
C ALA A 45 4.77 -2.49 -5.25
N ILE A 46 5.50 -2.19 -4.18
CA ILE A 46 6.47 -1.09 -4.12
C ILE A 46 7.86 -1.62 -3.80
N SER A 47 8.86 -0.86 -4.19
CA SER A 47 10.28 -1.12 -3.92
C SER A 47 10.88 -0.05 -3.00
N ASP A 48 12.09 -0.30 -2.50
CA ASP A 48 12.85 0.69 -1.72
C ASP A 48 12.99 2.04 -2.46
N ALA A 49 13.18 2.00 -3.79
CA ALA A 49 13.30 3.20 -4.61
C ALA A 49 11.99 4.01 -4.73
N SER A 50 10.85 3.34 -4.63
CA SER A 50 9.52 3.98 -4.75
C SER A 50 8.89 4.32 -3.40
N PHE A 51 9.33 3.67 -2.32
CA PHE A 51 8.70 3.69 -1.01
C PHE A 51 8.43 5.11 -0.53
N GLU A 52 9.48 5.93 -0.45
CA GLU A 52 9.41 7.28 0.14
C GLU A 52 8.42 8.18 -0.62
N ARG A 53 8.42 8.11 -1.95
CA ARG A 53 7.49 8.89 -2.77
C ARG A 53 6.06 8.39 -2.63
N VAL A 54 5.85 7.08 -2.60
CA VAL A 54 4.51 6.51 -2.42
C VAL A 54 3.93 6.92 -1.07
N THR A 55 4.71 6.85 0.02
CA THR A 55 4.23 7.18 1.38
C THR A 55 4.12 8.68 1.65
N THR A 56 4.93 9.52 0.99
CA THR A 56 4.98 10.98 1.25
C THR A 56 4.14 11.78 0.27
N ASP A 57 4.12 11.41 -1.02
CA ASP A 57 3.42 12.16 -2.07
C ASP A 57 1.94 11.74 -2.19
N SER A 58 1.42 10.93 -1.26
CA SER A 58 0.02 10.50 -1.20
C SER A 58 -0.74 11.24 -0.11
N THR A 59 -1.91 11.79 -0.43
CA THR A 59 -2.74 12.55 0.53
C THR A 59 -3.68 11.67 1.35
N VAL A 60 -3.83 10.41 0.95
CA VAL A 60 -4.57 9.37 1.70
C VAL A 60 -3.59 8.51 2.49
N PRO A 61 -4.04 7.85 3.58
CA PRO A 61 -3.21 6.86 4.27
C PRO A 61 -2.69 5.78 3.32
N VAL A 62 -1.40 5.46 3.46
CA VAL A 62 -0.74 4.37 2.73
C VAL A 62 -0.47 3.24 3.69
N VAL A 63 -1.13 2.10 3.49
CA VAL A 63 -0.86 0.87 4.24
C VAL A 63 0.17 0.06 3.48
N VAL A 64 1.29 -0.28 4.12
CA VAL A 64 2.34 -1.13 3.57
C VAL A 64 2.34 -2.47 4.29
N ASP A 65 2.12 -3.55 3.55
CA ASP A 65 2.37 -4.92 4.00
C ASP A 65 3.82 -5.31 3.73
N PHE A 66 4.63 -5.37 4.79
CA PHE A 66 5.98 -5.90 4.74
C PHE A 66 5.92 -7.43 4.83
N TYR A 67 6.31 -8.09 3.75
CA TYR A 67 6.14 -9.53 3.56
C TYR A 67 7.37 -10.20 2.95
N ALA A 68 7.30 -11.53 2.77
CA ALA A 68 8.20 -12.32 1.93
C ALA A 68 7.43 -13.51 1.31
N ASP A 69 7.86 -14.00 0.14
CA ASP A 69 7.13 -15.03 -0.62
C ASP A 69 7.06 -16.39 0.10
N TRP A 70 8.04 -16.70 0.96
CA TRP A 70 8.11 -17.93 1.74
C TRP A 70 7.30 -17.89 3.04
N CYS A 71 6.84 -16.71 3.46
CA CYS A 71 6.16 -16.50 4.73
C CYS A 71 4.72 -17.05 4.70
N GLY A 72 4.47 -18.14 5.42
CA GLY A 72 3.14 -18.75 5.55
C GLY A 72 2.06 -17.78 6.05
N PRO A 73 2.25 -17.09 7.19
CA PRO A 73 1.28 -16.10 7.68
C PRO A 73 1.01 -14.94 6.71
N CYS A 74 2.01 -14.54 5.91
CA CYS A 74 1.84 -13.50 4.89
C CYS A 74 0.87 -13.94 3.79
N LYS A 75 0.91 -15.22 3.40
CA LYS A 75 -0.04 -15.80 2.42
C LYS A 75 -1.49 -15.80 2.93
N ILE A 76 -1.69 -15.84 4.25
CA ILE A 76 -3.03 -15.74 4.87
C ILE A 76 -3.53 -14.29 4.80
N MET A 77 -2.64 -13.31 5.02
CA MET A 77 -3.00 -11.88 4.98
C MET A 77 -3.27 -11.38 3.56
N ALA A 78 -2.56 -11.89 2.55
CA ALA A 78 -2.66 -11.45 1.16
C ALA A 78 -4.12 -11.33 0.63
N PRO A 79 -4.98 -12.37 0.70
CA PRO A 79 -6.35 -12.26 0.22
C PRO A 79 -7.21 -11.27 1.04
N LEU A 80 -6.89 -11.07 2.33
CA LEU A 80 -7.57 -10.07 3.16
C LEU A 80 -7.22 -8.65 2.69
N LEU A 81 -5.94 -8.42 2.36
CA LEU A 81 -5.47 -7.14 1.85
C LEU A 81 -5.95 -6.85 0.43
N ASP A 82 -6.08 -7.87 -0.42
CA ASP A 82 -6.78 -7.77 -1.72
C ASP A 82 -8.21 -7.28 -1.54
N ASP A 83 -8.94 -7.85 -0.58
CA ASP A 83 -10.30 -7.44 -0.30
C ASP A 83 -10.41 -6.01 0.26
N VAL A 84 -9.52 -5.66 1.19
CA VAL A 84 -9.42 -4.29 1.75
C VAL A 84 -9.13 -3.26 0.65
N ALA A 85 -8.19 -3.56 -0.25
CA ALA A 85 -7.85 -2.65 -1.35
C ALA A 85 -9.06 -2.35 -2.24
N ARG A 86 -9.91 -3.34 -2.52
CA ARG A 86 -11.16 -3.15 -3.27
C ARG A 86 -12.18 -2.34 -2.48
N ARG A 87 -12.48 -2.75 -1.25
CA ARG A 87 -13.57 -2.13 -0.45
C ARG A 87 -13.27 -0.70 -0.02
N ARG A 88 -11.99 -0.39 0.22
CA ARG A 88 -11.53 0.94 0.65
C ARG A 88 -10.83 1.71 -0.48
N ALA A 89 -11.05 1.31 -1.72
CA ALA A 89 -10.51 2.00 -2.89
C ALA A 89 -10.88 3.49 -2.84
N GLY A 90 -9.88 4.34 -3.02
CA GLY A 90 -10.02 5.79 -2.96
C GLY A 90 -9.97 6.43 -1.57
N GLN A 91 -10.09 5.64 -0.48
CA GLN A 91 -9.97 6.13 0.90
C GLN A 91 -8.57 5.89 1.48
N ILE A 92 -7.96 4.77 1.11
CA ILE A 92 -6.58 4.41 1.46
C ILE A 92 -5.87 3.85 0.22
N LEU A 93 -4.55 3.87 0.24
CA LEU A 93 -3.72 3.12 -0.69
C LEU A 93 -3.16 1.90 0.01
N VAL A 94 -3.45 0.70 -0.50
CA VAL A 94 -2.86 -0.54 0.00
C VAL A 94 -1.66 -0.89 -0.88
N THR A 95 -0.53 -1.18 -0.25
CA THR A 95 0.73 -1.53 -0.91
C THR A 95 1.37 -2.73 -0.22
N LYS A 96 2.32 -3.35 -0.91
CA LYS A 96 3.12 -4.44 -0.36
C LYS A 96 4.57 -4.28 -0.73
N LEU A 97 5.46 -4.63 0.19
CA LEU A 97 6.91 -4.54 0.03
C LEU A 97 7.53 -5.88 0.44
N ASP A 98 8.17 -6.53 -0.53
CA ASP A 98 8.94 -7.75 -0.30
C ASP A 98 10.26 -7.39 0.37
N THR A 99 10.41 -7.80 1.63
CA THR A 99 11.55 -7.47 2.49
C THR A 99 12.84 -8.18 2.11
N ASP A 100 12.77 -9.31 1.39
CA ASP A 100 13.98 -9.99 0.88
C ASP A 100 14.57 -9.21 -0.30
N ARG A 101 13.70 -8.63 -1.13
CA ARG A 101 14.10 -7.86 -2.32
C ARG A 101 14.35 -6.38 -2.02
N ASN A 102 13.74 -5.85 -0.97
CA ASN A 102 13.74 -4.43 -0.61
C ASN A 102 14.02 -4.28 0.91
N PRO A 103 15.24 -4.56 1.38
CA PRO A 103 15.53 -4.62 2.81
C PRO A 103 15.60 -3.22 3.48
N ALA A 104 15.77 -2.14 2.72
CA ALA A 104 16.07 -0.84 3.29
C ALA A 104 14.89 -0.25 4.07
N ALA A 105 13.68 -0.29 3.50
CA ALA A 105 12.48 0.19 4.19
C ALA A 105 12.20 -0.64 5.46
N GLY A 106 12.26 -1.97 5.37
CA GLY A 106 12.07 -2.86 6.52
C GLY A 106 13.05 -2.56 7.66
N THR A 107 14.33 -2.35 7.32
CA THR A 107 15.37 -1.96 8.28
C THR A 107 15.10 -0.59 8.90
N ARG A 108 14.80 0.42 8.07
CA ARG A 108 14.53 1.81 8.49
C ARG A 108 13.37 1.89 9.50
N PHE A 109 12.31 1.11 9.30
CA PHE A 109 11.13 1.11 10.17
C PHE A 109 11.16 0.01 11.24
N GLY A 110 12.29 -0.70 11.38
CA GLY A 110 12.47 -1.70 12.42
C GLY A 110 11.50 -2.87 12.32
N VAL A 111 11.24 -3.35 11.09
CA VAL A 111 10.45 -4.57 10.85
C VAL A 111 11.29 -5.78 11.27
N ARG A 112 10.90 -6.43 12.37
CA ARG A 112 11.60 -7.60 12.96
C ARG A 112 10.88 -8.92 12.73
N GLY A 113 9.68 -8.88 12.15
CA GLY A 113 8.86 -10.04 11.84
C GLY A 113 7.85 -9.70 10.76
N ILE A 114 7.42 -10.72 10.02
CA ILE A 114 6.49 -10.58 8.90
C ILE A 114 5.29 -11.55 9.06
N PRO A 115 4.08 -11.18 8.59
CA PRO A 115 3.77 -9.88 7.99
C PRO A 115 3.77 -8.76 9.04
N THR A 116 4.19 -7.56 8.65
CA THR A 116 3.99 -6.35 9.44
C THR A 116 3.27 -5.35 8.56
N LEU A 117 2.13 -4.83 9.04
CA LEU A 117 1.41 -3.74 8.41
C LEU A 117 1.83 -2.44 9.07
N ILE A 118 2.23 -1.45 8.29
CA ILE A 118 2.46 -0.09 8.77
C ILE A 118 1.64 0.87 7.93
N ALA A 119 0.87 1.73 8.59
CA ALA A 119 0.14 2.81 7.94
C ALA A 119 0.95 4.10 8.02
N PHE A 120 1.02 4.80 6.89
CA PHE A 120 1.72 6.06 6.73
C PHE A 120 0.78 7.18 6.34
N ARG A 121 1.01 8.38 6.88
CA ARG A 121 0.40 9.64 6.43
C ARG A 121 1.50 10.69 6.34
N ASP A 122 1.63 11.34 5.19
CA ASP A 122 2.70 12.31 4.91
C ASP A 122 4.10 11.75 5.22
N GLY A 123 4.34 10.49 4.85
CA GLY A 123 5.61 9.78 5.09
C GLY A 123 5.88 9.36 6.53
N LYS A 124 4.96 9.65 7.47
CA LYS A 124 5.10 9.31 8.90
C LYS A 124 4.27 8.09 9.25
N GLU A 125 4.84 7.20 10.05
CA GLU A 125 4.11 6.09 10.64
C GLU A 125 3.03 6.61 11.58
N VAL A 126 1.78 6.22 11.35
CA VAL A 126 0.62 6.59 12.18
C VAL A 126 0.00 5.40 12.90
N ALA A 127 0.19 4.18 12.38
CA ALA A 127 -0.21 2.96 13.05
C ALA A 127 0.63 1.77 12.57
N ARG A 128 0.72 0.74 13.40
CA ARG A 128 1.43 -0.50 13.13
C ARG A 128 0.66 -1.71 13.64
N ARG A 129 0.67 -2.79 12.86
CA ARG A 129 0.26 -4.12 13.31
C ARG A 129 1.29 -5.16 12.91
N VAL A 130 1.74 -5.95 13.87
CA VAL A 130 2.69 -7.05 13.66
C VAL A 130 1.95 -8.38 13.69
N GLY A 131 2.30 -9.26 12.76
CA GLY A 131 1.74 -10.60 12.64
C GLY A 131 0.44 -10.66 11.85
N ALA A 132 0.06 -11.88 11.45
CA ALA A 132 -1.23 -12.14 10.83
C ALA A 132 -2.36 -11.99 11.86
N VAL A 133 -3.51 -11.48 11.40
CA VAL A 133 -4.66 -11.18 12.25
C VAL A 133 -5.96 -11.60 11.60
N PRO A 134 -7.02 -11.90 12.38
CA PRO A 134 -8.35 -12.13 11.84
C PRO A 134 -8.94 -10.85 11.22
N PRO A 135 -9.95 -10.96 10.34
CA PRO A 135 -10.56 -9.81 9.67
C PRO A 135 -11.05 -8.70 10.61
N ALA A 136 -11.62 -9.05 11.77
CA ALA A 136 -12.11 -8.05 12.73
C ALA A 136 -10.96 -7.17 13.29
N GLU A 137 -9.80 -7.76 13.57
CA GLU A 137 -8.64 -7.01 14.04
C GLU A 137 -7.97 -6.21 12.92
N LEU A 138 -8.00 -6.72 11.68
CA LEU A 138 -7.56 -5.95 10.51
C LEU A 138 -8.43 -4.70 10.32
N GLU A 139 -9.76 -4.83 10.41
CA GLU A 139 -10.67 -3.68 10.33
C GLU A 139 -10.46 -2.69 11.49
N ALA A 140 -10.20 -3.18 12.71
CA ALA A 140 -9.87 -2.32 13.84
C ALA A 140 -8.59 -1.50 13.60
N PHE A 141 -7.54 -2.12 13.05
CA PHE A 141 -6.32 -1.44 12.62
C PHE A 141 -6.61 -0.39 11.52
N LEU A 142 -7.43 -0.72 10.53
CA LEU A 142 -7.77 0.20 9.44
C LEU A 142 -8.69 1.35 9.88
N ASN A 143 -9.38 1.22 11.01
CA ASN A 143 -10.21 2.29 11.57
C ASN A 143 -9.43 3.25 12.47
N SER A 144 -8.18 2.93 12.82
CA SER A 144 -7.34 3.80 13.66
C SER A 144 -6.47 4.78 12.86
N ILE A 145 -6.60 4.84 11.53
CA ILE A 145 -5.69 5.57 10.61
C ILE A 145 -6.37 6.71 9.84
#